data_AF-A0A812EHB0-F1
#
_entry.id   AF-A0A812EHB0-F1
#
_cell.length_a   1.000
_cell.length_b   1.000
_cell.length_c   1.000
_cell.angle_alpha   90.00
_cell.angle_beta   90.00
_cell.angle_gamma   90.00
#
_symmetry.space_group_name_H-M   'P 1'
#
loop_
_entity.id
_entity.type
_entity.pdbx_description
1 polymer ?
#
loop_
_entity_poly.entity_id
_entity_poly.type
_entity_poly.pdbx_seq_one_letter_code
_entity_poly.pdbx_strand_id
1 'polypeptide(L)'
;MSSLSLEDKTTNITRKGITSIYTSTCISATIPEANGMQHLLQKYSQITTPFQYTETVRHNAEHHIDTTGPPTHSSPRRLKPDKYKLAKDEFQHMLDLGIIRPSSSPYSSPLHMRSSDGLKYYLSIYLSIYLSIYLSIYLSIYAWCMRGWLYRLAWGEMIISIYLS
;
A
#
# COMPACT_ATOMS: atom_id res chain seq x y z
N MET A 1 30.14 3.31 -5.27
CA MET A 1 28.69 3.31 -5.54
C MET A 1 28.13 2.00 -5.02
N SER A 2 27.38 2.02 -3.91
CA SER A 2 26.89 0.80 -3.25
C SER A 2 25.71 0.21 -4.02
N SER A 3 25.86 -0.98 -4.60
CA SER A 3 24.74 -1.72 -5.20
C SER A 3 23.80 -2.20 -4.09
N LEU A 4 22.60 -1.64 -4.02
CA LEU A 4 21.56 -2.07 -3.07
C LEU A 4 20.70 -3.13 -3.75
N SER A 5 20.49 -4.28 -3.11
CA SER A 5 19.61 -5.33 -3.63
C SER A 5 18.23 -5.18 -3.02
N LEU A 6 17.20 -5.12 -3.85
CA LEU A 6 15.81 -5.19 -3.43
C LEU A 6 15.42 -6.67 -3.35
N GLU A 7 15.17 -7.15 -2.13
CA GLU A 7 14.79 -8.52 -1.83
C GLU A 7 13.29 -8.58 -1.54
N ASP A 8 12.55 -9.28 -2.40
CA ASP A 8 11.16 -9.59 -2.17
C ASP A 8 11.05 -10.77 -1.20
N LYS A 9 10.70 -10.48 0.05
CA LYS A 9 10.58 -11.47 1.14
C LYS A 9 9.44 -12.48 0.91
N THR A 10 8.50 -12.17 0.02
CA THR A 10 7.35 -13.04 -0.29
C THR A 10 7.65 -14.03 -1.40
N THR A 11 8.52 -13.67 -2.36
CA THR A 11 8.85 -14.52 -3.51
C THR A 11 10.30 -15.01 -3.51
N ASN A 12 11.13 -14.57 -2.55
CA ASN A 12 12.58 -14.76 -2.49
C ASN A 12 13.33 -14.25 -3.74
N ILE A 13 12.71 -13.37 -4.51
CA ILE A 13 13.32 -12.80 -5.71
C ILE A 13 14.16 -11.59 -5.29
N THR A 14 15.44 -11.62 -5.65
CA THR A 14 16.36 -10.50 -5.44
C THR A 14 16.66 -9.78 -6.75
N ARG A 15 16.56 -8.45 -6.75
CA ARG A 15 16.91 -7.59 -7.89
C ARG A 15 17.90 -6.53 -7.42
N LYS A 16 19.07 -6.47 -8.07
CA LYS A 16 20.02 -5.38 -7.85
C LYS A 16 19.42 -4.07 -8.36
N GLY A 17 19.28 -3.09 -7.47
CA GLY A 17 18.78 -1.75 -7.76
C GLY A 17 19.84 -0.68 -7.52
N ILE A 18 19.56 0.53 -8.01
CA ILE A 18 20.36 1.73 -7.78
C ILE A 18 19.44 2.75 -7.11
N THR A 19 19.87 3.35 -6.00
CA THR A 19 19.10 4.39 -5.32
C THR A 19 19.17 5.71 -6.10
N SER A 20 18.00 6.23 -6.47
CA SER A 20 17.89 7.61 -6.98
C SER A 20 18.04 8.59 -5.81
N ILE A 21 18.92 9.57 -5.99
CA ILE A 21 19.10 10.70 -5.06
C ILE A 21 18.00 11.77 -5.23
N TYR A 22 17.14 11.62 -6.24
CA TYR A 22 16.04 12.53 -6.54
C TYR A 22 14.71 11.91 -6.09
N THR A 23 13.86 12.70 -5.44
CA THR A 23 12.46 12.37 -5.17
C THR A 23 11.72 12.28 -6.51
N SER A 24 11.56 11.08 -7.04
CA SER A 24 10.92 10.87 -8.34
C SER A 24 9.46 11.29 -8.28
N THR A 25 9.16 12.50 -8.75
CA THR A 25 7.78 12.92 -9.09
C THR A 25 7.35 12.37 -10.45
N CYS A 26 8.28 11.85 -11.25
CA CYS A 26 8.04 11.35 -12.62
C CYS A 26 8.68 9.97 -12.85
N ILE A 27 8.19 9.29 -13.90
CA ILE A 27 8.76 8.01 -14.36
C ILE A 27 10.12 8.33 -15.01
N SER A 28 11.20 8.08 -14.27
CA SER A 28 12.57 8.22 -14.78
C SER A 28 13.12 6.84 -15.14
N ALA A 29 13.48 6.65 -16.41
CA ALA A 29 14.11 5.42 -16.87
C ALA A 29 15.58 5.38 -16.40
N THR A 30 15.83 4.83 -15.22
CA THR A 30 17.18 4.47 -14.78
C THR A 30 17.59 3.13 -15.41
N ILE A 31 17.69 3.08 -16.74
CA ILE A 31 18.17 1.90 -17.45
C ILE A 31 19.67 2.12 -17.73
N PRO A 32 20.57 1.19 -17.36
CA PRO A 32 22.02 1.37 -17.52
C PRO A 32 22.51 1.38 -18.98
N GLU A 33 21.73 0.84 -19.91
CA GLU A 33 22.10 0.71 -21.31
C GLU A 33 21.23 1.62 -22.19
N ALA A 34 21.90 2.39 -23.05
CA ALA A 34 21.32 3.28 -24.04
C ALA A 34 20.59 2.49 -25.14
N ASN A 35 19.48 1.87 -24.78
CA ASN A 35 18.60 1.19 -25.71
C ASN A 35 17.75 2.22 -26.46
N GLY A 36 17.32 1.91 -27.69
CA GLY A 36 16.48 2.81 -28.51
C GLY A 36 15.21 3.32 -27.82
N MET A 37 14.74 2.63 -26.77
CA MET A 37 13.62 3.02 -25.93
C MET A 37 13.94 4.27 -25.07
N GLN A 38 15.18 4.45 -24.60
CA GLN A 38 15.56 5.63 -23.83
C GLN A 38 15.46 6.89 -24.69
N HIS A 39 15.87 6.80 -25.96
CA HIS A 39 15.71 7.87 -26.92
C HIS A 39 14.22 8.19 -27.17
N LEU A 40 13.35 7.17 -27.22
CA LEU A 40 11.90 7.36 -27.36
C LEU A 40 11.28 8.06 -26.12
N LEU A 41 11.66 7.64 -24.91
CA LEU A 41 11.18 8.25 -23.67
C LEU A 41 11.70 9.68 -23.48
N GLN A 42 12.94 9.96 -23.88
CA GLN A 42 13.47 11.33 -23.92
C GLN A 42 12.77 12.18 -24.98
N LYS A 43 12.49 11.61 -26.16
CA LYS A 43 11.75 12.28 -27.24
C LYS A 43 10.32 12.64 -26.82
N TYR A 44 9.66 11.80 -26.02
CA TYR A 44 8.31 12.02 -25.51
C TYR A 44 8.28 12.19 -23.98
N SER A 45 9.15 13.06 -23.46
CA SER A 45 9.26 13.34 -22.02
C SER A 45 7.95 13.85 -21.38
N GLN A 46 7.07 14.47 -22.18
CA GLN A 46 5.76 14.95 -21.74
C GLN A 46 4.81 13.84 -21.28
N ILE A 47 5.03 12.58 -21.71
CA ILE A 47 4.21 11.44 -21.34
C ILE A 47 4.69 10.82 -20.01
N THR A 48 5.98 11.00 -19.67
CA THR A 48 6.59 10.43 -18.48
C THR A 48 6.61 11.39 -17.29
N THR A 49 6.47 12.69 -17.53
CA THR A 49 6.21 13.70 -16.49
C THR A 49 4.78 13.55 -15.96
N PRO A 50 4.56 13.62 -14.64
CA PRO A 50 3.22 13.65 -14.08
C PRO A 50 2.50 14.86 -14.66
N PHE A 51 1.24 14.65 -15.04
CA PHE A 51 0.42 15.70 -15.62
C PHE A 51 0.33 16.89 -14.67
N GLN A 52 0.72 18.07 -15.13
CA GLN A 52 0.56 19.31 -14.38
C GLN A 52 -0.83 19.88 -14.69
N TYR A 53 -1.74 19.79 -13.72
CA TYR A 53 -3.14 20.25 -13.85
C TYR A 53 -3.30 21.75 -14.14
N THR A 54 -2.20 22.50 -14.11
CA THR A 54 -2.14 23.93 -14.44
C THR A 54 -1.95 24.22 -15.94
N GLU A 55 -1.60 23.23 -16.77
CA GLU A 55 -1.47 23.43 -18.21
C GLU A 55 -2.84 23.55 -18.90
N THR A 56 -3.00 24.53 -19.78
CA THR A 56 -4.21 24.67 -20.60
C THR A 56 -4.34 23.48 -21.55
N VAL A 57 -5.50 22.81 -21.54
CA VAL A 57 -5.80 21.68 -22.42
C VAL A 57 -5.57 22.08 -23.88
N ARG A 58 -4.72 21.33 -24.59
CA ARG A 58 -4.24 21.69 -25.94
C ARG A 58 -5.27 21.45 -27.06
N HIS A 59 -6.37 20.77 -26.76
CA HIS A 59 -7.41 20.43 -27.72
C HIS A 59 -8.75 21.07 -27.31
N ASN A 60 -9.40 21.76 -28.25
CA ASN A 60 -10.74 22.38 -28.07
C ASN A 60 -11.89 21.34 -28.07
N ALA A 61 -11.62 20.10 -27.68
CA ALA A 61 -12.63 19.07 -27.57
C ALA A 61 -13.43 19.30 -26.29
N GLU A 62 -14.69 19.69 -26.43
CA GLU A 62 -15.63 19.85 -25.32
C GLU A 62 -16.53 18.62 -25.22
N HIS A 63 -16.63 18.05 -24.02
CA HIS A 63 -17.58 16.97 -23.74
C HIS A 63 -18.93 17.56 -23.34
N HIS A 64 -19.96 17.35 -24.16
CA HIS A 64 -21.34 17.69 -23.83
C HIS A 64 -22.07 16.46 -23.29
N ILE A 65 -22.82 16.61 -22.20
CA ILE A 65 -23.69 15.57 -21.66
C ILE A 65 -25.12 16.01 -21.92
N ASP A 66 -25.82 15.30 -22.81
CA ASP A 66 -27.24 15.54 -23.07
C ASP A 66 -28.07 15.13 -21.85
N THR A 67 -28.70 16.09 -21.18
CA THR A 67 -29.59 15.82 -20.04
C THR A 67 -31.05 16.00 -20.41
N THR A 68 -31.90 15.01 -20.09
CA THR A 68 -33.37 15.11 -20.24
C THR A 68 -34.05 15.32 -18.89
N GLY A 69 -34.98 16.26 -18.80
CA GLY A 69 -35.78 16.50 -17.60
C GLY A 69 -35.21 17.57 -16.65
N PRO A 70 -35.86 17.81 -15.49
CA PRO A 70 -35.48 18.85 -14.55
C PRO A 70 -34.18 18.50 -13.77
N PRO A 71 -33.43 19.51 -13.28
CA PRO A 71 -32.23 19.29 -12.48
C PRO A 71 -32.51 18.51 -11.19
N THR A 72 -31.64 17.53 -10.90
CA THR A 72 -31.69 16.77 -9.65
C THR A 72 -30.92 17.48 -8.54
N HIS A 73 -31.62 17.86 -7.47
CA HIS A 73 -31.03 18.48 -6.28
C HIS A 73 -31.24 17.60 -5.05
N SER A 74 -30.16 17.37 -4.32
CA SER A 74 -30.17 16.66 -3.05
C SER A 74 -29.40 17.43 -1.98
N SER A 75 -29.88 17.32 -0.74
CA SER A 75 -29.26 17.97 0.41
C SER A 75 -27.96 17.25 0.82
N PRO A 76 -26.91 17.98 1.24
CA PRO A 76 -25.67 17.39 1.72
C PRO A 76 -25.87 16.43 2.90
N ARG A 77 -25.15 15.30 2.89
CA ARG A 77 -25.19 14.32 3.98
C ARG A 77 -24.27 14.75 5.11
N ARG A 78 -24.75 14.65 6.36
CA ARG A 78 -23.92 14.88 7.57
C ARG A 78 -22.79 13.85 7.65
N LEU A 79 -21.56 14.33 7.84
CA LEU A 79 -20.36 13.52 8.05
C LEU A 79 -19.90 13.62 9.51
N LYS A 80 -19.21 12.58 9.99
CA LYS A 80 -18.49 12.61 11.27
C LYS A 80 -17.34 13.64 11.19
N PRO A 81 -16.93 14.28 12.31
CA PRO A 81 -15.94 15.34 12.30
C PRO A 81 -14.61 14.94 11.65
N ASP A 82 -14.10 13.73 11.92
CA ASP A 82 -12.83 13.25 11.34
C ASP A 82 -12.92 13.12 9.81
N LYS A 83 -14.02 12.54 9.33
CA LYS A 83 -14.33 12.40 7.90
C LYS A 83 -14.52 13.75 7.23
N TYR A 84 -15.19 14.68 7.92
CA TYR A 84 -15.41 16.03 7.41
C TYR A 84 -14.08 16.78 7.25
N LYS A 85 -13.19 16.70 8.24
CA LYS A 85 -11.85 17.32 8.16
C LYS A 85 -11.06 16.78 6.97
N LEU A 86 -10.97 15.45 6.85
CA LEU A 86 -10.28 14.80 5.73
C LEU A 86 -10.88 15.19 4.37
N ALA A 87 -12.21 15.19 4.24
CA ALA A 87 -12.87 15.63 3.00
C ALA A 87 -12.49 17.07 2.67
N LYS A 88 -12.57 17.96 3.67
CA LYS A 88 -12.32 19.39 3.48
C LYS A 88 -10.89 19.65 3.00
N ASP A 89 -9.92 19.00 3.61
CA ASP A 89 -8.50 19.13 3.25
C ASP A 89 -8.26 18.62 1.81
N GLU A 90 -8.87 17.49 1.43
CA GLU A 90 -8.79 16.94 0.08
C GLU A 90 -9.45 17.84 -0.97
N PHE A 91 -10.63 18.40 -0.69
CA PHE A 91 -11.28 19.36 -1.58
C PHE A 91 -10.45 20.64 -1.75
N GLN A 92 -9.82 21.12 -0.67
CA GLN A 92 -8.92 22.27 -0.76
C GLN A 92 -7.72 21.94 -1.65
N HIS A 93 -7.13 20.77 -1.48
CA HIS A 93 -6.04 20.31 -2.34
C HIS A 93 -6.45 20.24 -3.82
N MET A 94 -7.63 19.70 -4.13
CA MET A 94 -8.14 19.66 -5.50
C MET A 94 -8.45 21.06 -6.07
N LEU A 95 -8.85 22.02 -5.23
CA LEU A 95 -8.99 23.43 -5.63
C LEU A 95 -7.63 24.04 -5.98
N ASP A 96 -6.62 23.80 -5.14
CA ASP A 96 -5.26 24.31 -5.34
C ASP A 96 -4.61 23.73 -6.61
N LEU A 97 -4.92 22.47 -6.92
CA LEU A 97 -4.53 21.81 -8.18
C LEU A 97 -5.32 22.30 -9.40
N GLY A 98 -6.43 23.03 -9.23
CA GLY A 98 -7.28 23.49 -10.32
C GLY A 98 -8.15 22.39 -10.95
N ILE A 99 -8.30 21.23 -10.30
CA ILE A 99 -9.14 20.12 -10.78
C ILE A 99 -10.63 20.46 -10.64
N ILE A 100 -10.99 21.15 -9.55
CA ILE A 100 -12.36 21.57 -9.27
C ILE A 100 -12.46 23.09 -9.16
N ARG A 101 -13.68 23.62 -9.31
CA ARG A 101 -13.99 25.04 -9.09
C ARG A 101 -15.32 25.21 -8.37
N PRO A 102 -15.50 26.27 -7.58
CA PRO A 102 -16.82 26.65 -7.09
C PRO A 102 -17.77 26.89 -8.27
N SER A 103 -19.00 26.42 -8.15
CA SER A 103 -20.04 26.64 -9.15
C SER A 103 -21.38 26.88 -8.48
N SER A 104 -22.25 27.63 -9.16
CA SER A 104 -23.64 27.83 -8.76
C SER A 104 -24.52 27.11 -9.77
N SER A 105 -24.89 25.86 -9.46
CA SER A 105 -25.69 25.03 -10.35
C SER A 105 -26.93 24.47 -9.65
N PRO A 106 -28.03 24.22 -10.38
CA PRO A 106 -29.22 23.59 -9.81
C PRO A 106 -29.03 22.07 -9.57
N TYR A 107 -27.91 21.48 -10.02
CA TYR A 107 -27.58 20.07 -9.82
C TYR A 107 -26.77 19.89 -8.52
N SER A 108 -27.19 18.94 -7.68
CA SER A 108 -26.46 18.61 -6.44
C SER A 108 -26.65 17.14 -6.06
N SER A 109 -25.54 16.43 -5.85
CA SER A 109 -25.50 15.07 -5.31
C SER A 109 -24.76 15.05 -3.97
N PRO A 110 -25.15 14.23 -2.98
CA PRO A 110 -24.56 14.27 -1.66
C PRO A 110 -23.26 13.48 -1.62
N LEU A 111 -22.26 13.97 -0.89
CA LEU A 111 -20.99 13.25 -0.72
C LEU A 111 -21.17 11.98 0.12
N HIS A 112 -20.68 10.85 -0.42
CA HIS A 112 -20.62 9.57 0.28
C HIS A 112 -19.16 9.16 0.55
N MET A 113 -18.69 9.34 1.78
CA MET A 113 -17.33 8.93 2.17
C MET A 113 -17.29 7.47 2.63
N ARG A 114 -16.75 6.60 1.77
CA ARG A 114 -16.45 5.19 2.10
C ARG A 114 -15.26 5.13 3.06
N SER A 115 -15.35 4.32 4.11
CA SER A 115 -14.17 3.97 4.89
C SER A 115 -13.34 2.96 4.10
N SER A 116 -12.08 3.27 3.83
CA SER A 116 -11.09 2.26 3.46
C SER A 116 -10.72 1.51 4.74
N ASP A 117 -11.42 0.42 5.05
CA ASP A 117 -11.27 -0.34 6.30
C ASP A 117 -9.92 -1.09 6.44
N GLY A 118 -8.91 -0.73 5.65
CA GLY A 118 -7.61 -1.41 5.52
C GLY A 118 -6.85 -1.61 6.83
N LEU A 119 -7.00 -0.69 7.80
CA LEU A 119 -6.35 -0.80 9.11
C LEU A 119 -6.86 -1.99 9.95
N LYS A 120 -8.14 -2.37 9.79
CA LYS A 120 -8.71 -3.52 10.52
C LYS A 120 -8.14 -4.83 9.99
N TYR A 121 -8.03 -4.96 8.67
CA TYR A 121 -7.45 -6.14 8.04
C TYR A 121 -5.97 -6.26 8.38
N TYR A 122 -5.20 -5.18 8.30
CA TYR A 122 -3.78 -5.19 8.66
C TYR A 122 -3.53 -5.62 10.11
N LEU A 123 -4.29 -5.08 11.07
CA LEU A 123 -4.14 -5.43 12.48
C LEU A 123 -4.52 -6.89 12.77
N SER A 124 -5.56 -7.41 12.13
CA SER A 124 -5.98 -8.81 12.28
C SER A 124 -4.95 -9.80 11.73
N ILE A 125 -4.34 -9.48 10.58
CA ILE A 125 -3.31 -10.28 9.95
C ILE A 125 -2.01 -10.23 10.77
N TYR A 126 -1.62 -9.04 11.24
CA TYR A 126 -0.44 -8.88 12.09
C TYR A 126 -0.56 -9.67 13.40
N LEU A 127 -1.71 -9.60 14.08
CA LEU A 127 -1.92 -10.27 15.36
C LEU A 127 -1.95 -11.80 15.23
N SER A 128 -2.55 -12.34 14.16
CA SER A 128 -2.60 -13.78 13.93
C SER A 128 -1.22 -14.38 13.62
N ILE A 129 -0.44 -13.68 12.78
CA ILE A 129 0.94 -14.08 12.47
C ILE A 129 1.81 -14.02 13.73
N TYR A 130 1.72 -12.93 14.51
CA TYR A 130 2.50 -12.79 15.75
C TYR A 130 2.18 -13.90 16.77
N LEU A 131 0.90 -14.19 16.99
CA LEU A 131 0.47 -15.18 17.97
C LEU A 131 0.84 -16.61 17.55
N SER A 132 0.72 -16.94 16.26
CA SER A 132 1.09 -18.27 15.74
C SER A 132 2.59 -18.54 15.87
N ILE A 133 3.44 -17.56 15.52
CA ILE A 133 4.90 -17.66 15.68
C ILE A 133 5.25 -17.80 17.16
N TYR A 134 4.70 -16.96 18.03
CA TYR A 134 5.00 -16.99 19.46
C TYR A 134 4.63 -18.34 20.09
N LEU A 135 3.42 -18.85 19.79
CA LEU A 135 2.94 -20.12 20.34
C LEU A 135 3.73 -21.31 19.81
N SER A 136 4.11 -21.32 18.53
CA SER A 136 4.92 -22.40 17.95
C SER A 136 6.31 -22.48 18.57
N ILE A 137 6.98 -21.34 18.78
CA ILE A 137 8.28 -21.27 19.46
C ILE A 137 8.13 -21.75 20.89
N TYR A 138 7.17 -21.22 21.65
CA TYR A 138 6.95 -21.60 23.05
C TYR A 138 6.70 -23.10 23.20
N LEU A 139 5.80 -23.66 22.37
CA LEU A 139 5.46 -25.07 22.42
C LEU A 139 6.62 -25.97 22.00
N SER A 140 7.45 -25.54 21.03
CA SER A 140 8.64 -26.30 20.62
C SER A 140 9.67 -26.40 21.74
N ILE A 141 9.93 -25.29 22.46
CA ILE A 141 10.83 -25.24 23.61
C ILE A 141 10.30 -26.14 24.74
N TYR A 142 9.00 -26.03 25.02
CA TYR A 142 8.35 -26.82 26.07
C TYR A 142 8.38 -28.33 25.74
N ALA A 143 8.09 -28.70 24.50
CA ALA A 143 8.12 -30.08 24.05
C ALA A 143 9.54 -30.66 24.04
N TRP A 144 10.55 -29.87 23.66
CA TRP A 144 11.95 -30.28 23.70
C TRP A 144 12.43 -30.50 25.14
N CYS A 145 12.11 -29.58 26.06
CA CYS A 145 12.42 -29.71 27.47
C CYS A 145 11.74 -30.94 28.08
N MET A 146 10.43 -31.11 27.86
CA MET A 146 9.68 -32.25 28.39
C MET A 146 10.16 -33.59 27.82
N ARG A 147 10.45 -33.68 26.52
CA ARG A 147 11.03 -34.89 25.92
C ARG A 147 12.41 -35.20 26.50
N GLY A 148 13.27 -34.19 26.64
CA GLY A 148 14.59 -34.35 27.28
C GLY A 148 14.50 -34.89 28.71
N TRP A 149 13.57 -34.38 29.51
CA TRP A 149 13.27 -34.89 30.85
C TRP A 149 12.77 -36.33 30.83
N LEU A 150 11.85 -36.66 29.91
CA LEU A 150 11.31 -38.02 29.79
C LEU A 150 12.39 -39.04 29.40
N TYR A 151 13.27 -38.68 28.45
CA TYR A 151 14.40 -39.52 28.08
C TYR A 151 15.35 -39.72 29.27
N ARG A 152 15.65 -38.67 30.04
CA ARG A 152 16.56 -38.77 31.19
C ARG A 152 16.02 -39.68 32.29
N LEU A 153 14.70 -39.67 32.52
CA LEU A 153 14.04 -40.61 33.43
C LEU A 153 14.10 -42.05 32.89
N ALA A 154 13.73 -42.26 31.62
CA ALA A 154 13.72 -43.60 31.02
C ALA A 154 15.11 -44.27 30.98
N TRP A 155 16.17 -43.50 30.71
CA TRP A 155 17.55 -44.00 30.74
C TRP A 155 18.06 -44.23 32.16
N GLY A 156 17.63 -43.43 33.14
CA GLY A 156 17.94 -43.63 34.55
C GLY A 156 17.37 -44.94 35.09
N GLU A 157 16.09 -45.21 34.80
CA GLU A 157 15.42 -46.47 35.17
C GLU A 157 16.09 -47.69 34.53
N MET A 158 16.50 -47.57 33.25
CA MET A 158 17.19 -48.66 32.54
C MET A 158 18.57 -48.97 33.12
N ILE A 159 19.34 -47.95 33.53
CA ILE A 159 20.66 -48.14 34.17
C ILE A 159 20.51 -48.77 35.56
N ILE A 160 19.53 -48.32 36.36
CA ILE A 160 19.26 -48.90 37.69
C ILE A 160 18.87 -50.38 37.55
N SER A 161 18.09 -50.74 36.53
CA SER A 161 17.71 -52.13 36.26
C SER A 161 18.88 -53.03 35.81
N ILE A 162 19.92 -52.47 35.18
CA ILE A 162 21.12 -53.23 34.76
C ILE A 162 22.07 -53.46 35.94
N TYR A 163 22.14 -52.51 36.89
CA TYR A 163 23.04 -52.60 38.04
C TYR A 163 22.49 -53.45 39.21
N LEU A 164 21.20 -53.80 39.21
CA LEU A 164 20.54 -54.59 40.26
C LEU A 164 20.27 -56.05 39.85
N SER A 165 20.79 -56.51 38.71
CA SER A 165 20.74 -57.91 38.23
C SER A 165 22.11 -58.57 38.28
#